data_AF-A0A973WY44-F1
#
_entry.id   AF-A0A973WY44-F1
#
_cell.length_a   1.000
_cell.length_b   1.000
_cell.length_c   1.000
_cell.angle_alpha   90.00
_cell.angle_beta   90.00
_cell.angle_gamma   90.00
#
_symmetry.space_group_name_H-M   'P 1'
#
loop_
_entity.id
_entity.type
_entity.pdbx_description
1 polymer ?
#
loop_
_entity_poly.entity_id
_entity_poly.type
_entity_poly.pdbx_seq_one_letter_code
_entity_poly.pdbx_strand_id
1 'polypeptide(L)'
;MMNQFKSNSCKPWDDEQVAQLKALVATGASPIRAAAALKRAQSSVLVKARKLGTPFMGSREAKRLRNAKIAAAEQRLAGTGTDAVTDIG
;
A
#
# COMPACT_ATOMS: atom_id res chain seq x y z
N MET A 1 5.38 -11.12 -31.65
CA MET A 1 5.41 -10.76 -30.21
C MET A 1 4.06 -11.15 -29.62
N MET A 2 3.93 -12.35 -29.04
CA MET A 2 2.62 -12.84 -28.55
C MET A 2 2.27 -12.19 -27.22
N ASN A 3 1.24 -11.36 -27.24
CA ASN A 3 0.72 -10.65 -26.08
C ASN A 3 -0.04 -11.65 -25.18
N GLN A 4 0.58 -12.01 -24.05
CA GLN A 4 0.12 -13.04 -23.12
C GLN A 4 -1.09 -12.59 -22.28
N PHE A 5 -2.22 -12.26 -22.90
CA PHE A 5 -3.49 -12.11 -22.19
C PHE A 5 -4.07 -13.50 -21.87
N LYS A 6 -3.37 -14.28 -21.03
CA LYS A 6 -3.97 -15.47 -20.42
C LYS A 6 -5.10 -15.00 -19.52
N SER A 7 -6.33 -15.33 -19.92
CA SER A 7 -7.55 -15.15 -19.14
C SER A 7 -7.37 -15.81 -17.78
N ASN A 8 -7.06 -14.99 -16.77
CA ASN A 8 -6.78 -15.40 -15.40
C ASN A 8 -8.07 -15.79 -14.62
N SER A 9 -9.11 -16.27 -15.34
CA SER A 9 -10.50 -16.15 -14.91
C SER A 9 -10.95 -17.15 -13.85
N CYS A 10 -10.24 -18.24 -13.57
CA CYS A 10 -10.79 -19.29 -12.69
C CYS A 10 -9.80 -19.91 -11.69
N LYS A 11 -8.73 -19.22 -11.25
CA LYS A 11 -7.93 -19.77 -10.15
C LYS A 11 -8.69 -19.61 -8.81
N PRO A 12 -9.04 -20.67 -8.07
CA PRO A 12 -9.70 -20.55 -6.77
C PRO A 12 -8.79 -19.81 -5.79
N TRP A 13 -9.36 -19.04 -4.86
CA TRP A 13 -8.58 -18.35 -3.82
C TRP A 13 -8.12 -19.35 -2.78
N ASP A 14 -6.82 -19.40 -2.55
CA ASP A 14 -6.23 -20.18 -1.47
C ASP A 14 -6.29 -19.39 -0.15
N ASP A 15 -6.32 -20.09 0.98
CA ASP A 15 -6.39 -19.48 2.31
C ASP A 15 -5.11 -18.68 2.62
N GLU A 16 -3.95 -19.16 2.15
CA GLU A 16 -2.69 -18.42 2.22
C GLU A 16 -2.77 -17.08 1.47
N GLN A 17 -3.42 -17.08 0.29
CA GLN A 17 -3.58 -15.87 -0.52
C GLN A 17 -4.55 -14.89 0.14
N VAL A 18 -5.56 -15.39 0.85
CA VAL A 18 -6.47 -14.56 1.64
C VAL A 18 -5.75 -13.94 2.83
N ALA A 19 -4.91 -14.70 3.53
CA ALA A 19 -4.10 -14.19 4.62
C ALA A 19 -3.11 -13.12 4.14
N GLN A 20 -2.40 -13.37 3.04
CA GLN A 20 -1.51 -12.40 2.42
C GLN A 20 -2.26 -11.13 1.97
N LEU A 21 -3.46 -11.27 1.39
CA LEU A 21 -4.29 -10.12 1.02
C LEU A 21 -4.62 -9.26 2.24
N LYS A 22 -5.02 -9.86 3.36
CA LYS A 22 -5.31 -9.13 4.61
C LYS A 22 -4.07 -8.42 5.14
N ALA A 23 -2.92 -9.08 5.14
CA ALA A 23 -1.65 -8.46 5.56
C ALA A 23 -1.27 -7.27 4.66
N LEU A 24 -1.46 -7.39 3.36
CA LEU A 24 -1.21 -6.32 2.40
C LEU A 24 -2.15 -5.13 2.60
N VAL A 25 -3.43 -5.37 2.90
CA VAL A 25 -4.37 -4.30 3.23
C VAL A 25 -4.00 -3.63 4.55
N ALA A 26 -3.65 -4.41 5.59
CA ALA A 26 -3.24 -3.90 6.89
C ALA A 26 -1.95 -3.05 6.84
N THR A 27 -1.01 -3.41 5.96
CA THR A 27 0.21 -2.62 5.72
C THR A 27 -0.03 -1.35 4.88
N GLY A 28 -1.26 -1.15 4.39
CA GLY A 28 -1.62 -0.01 3.55
C GLY A 28 -1.13 -0.14 2.10
N ALA A 29 -0.91 -1.37 1.61
CA ALA A 29 -0.53 -1.59 0.22
C ALA A 29 -1.67 -1.18 -0.73
N SER A 30 -1.30 -0.66 -1.90
CA SER A 30 -2.27 -0.34 -2.94
C SER A 30 -2.79 -1.61 -3.62
N PRO A 31 -3.98 -1.57 -4.26
CA PRO A 31 -4.52 -2.70 -5.01
C PRO A 31 -3.56 -3.23 -6.09
N ILE A 32 -2.79 -2.34 -6.73
CA ILE A 32 -1.80 -2.70 -7.76
C ILE A 32 -0.65 -3.48 -7.13
N ARG A 33 -0.13 -3.02 -5.98
CA ARG A 33 0.95 -3.71 -5.27
C ARG A 33 0.51 -5.08 -4.77
N ALA A 34 -0.72 -5.18 -4.27
CA ALA A 34 -1.30 -6.45 -3.85
C ALA A 34 -1.53 -7.42 -5.03
N ALA A 35 -1.99 -6.91 -6.17
CA ALA A 35 -2.15 -7.69 -7.40
C ALA A 35 -0.83 -8.26 -7.91
N ALA A 36 0.24 -7.45 -7.89
CA ALA A 36 1.58 -7.89 -8.26
C ALA A 36 2.12 -8.97 -7.31
N ALA A 37 1.96 -8.79 -5.99
CA ALA A 37 2.40 -9.76 -4.99
C ALA A 37 1.66 -11.11 -5.12
N LEU A 38 0.34 -11.06 -5.32
CA LEU A 38 -0.50 -12.27 -5.44
C LEU A 38 -0.51 -12.86 -6.86
N LYS A 39 0.15 -12.21 -7.83
CA LYS A 39 0.13 -12.57 -9.26
C LYS A 39 -1.29 -12.74 -9.82
N ARG A 40 -2.23 -11.89 -9.37
CA ARG A 40 -3.65 -11.91 -9.76
C ARG A 40 -4.09 -10.59 -10.37
N ALA A 41 -5.22 -10.63 -11.08
CA ALA A 41 -5.84 -9.43 -11.62
C ALA A 41 -6.29 -8.47 -10.49
N GLN A 42 -6.05 -7.18 -10.68
CA GLN A 42 -6.43 -6.13 -9.73
C GLN A 42 -7.93 -6.12 -9.42
N SER A 43 -8.78 -6.35 -10.43
CA SER A 43 -10.24 -6.43 -10.27
C SER A 43 -10.65 -7.56 -9.32
N SER A 44 -10.02 -8.74 -9.44
CA SER A 44 -10.28 -9.89 -8.56
C SER A 44 -9.88 -9.60 -7.11
N VAL A 45 -8.73 -8.94 -6.93
CA VAL A 45 -8.21 -8.51 -5.63
C VAL A 45 -9.16 -7.50 -4.96
N LEU A 46 -9.67 -6.52 -5.72
CA LEU A 46 -10.65 -5.55 -5.23
C LEU A 46 -11.97 -6.21 -4.80
N VAL A 47 -12.51 -7.12 -5.63
CA VAL A 47 -13.76 -7.83 -5.33
C VAL A 47 -13.59 -8.70 -4.09
N LYS A 48 -12.47 -9.44 -3.98
CA LYS A 48 -12.21 -10.28 -2.81
C LYS A 48 -12.05 -9.44 -1.54
N ALA A 49 -11.29 -8.34 -1.59
CA ALA A 49 -11.10 -7.45 -0.46
C ALA A 49 -12.43 -6.86 0.06
N ARG A 50 -13.34 -6.47 -0.85
CA ARG A 50 -14.70 -6.03 -0.49
C ARG A 50 -15.51 -7.16 0.16
N LYS A 51 -15.47 -8.37 -0.40
CA LYS A 51 -16.16 -9.55 0.16
C LYS A 51 -15.64 -9.95 1.53
N LEU A 52 -14.37 -9.69 1.83
CA LEU A 52 -13.74 -9.96 3.12
C LEU A 52 -13.97 -8.84 4.16
N GLY A 53 -14.64 -7.75 3.78
CA GLY A 53 -14.87 -6.60 4.67
C GLY A 53 -13.64 -5.73 4.91
N THR A 54 -12.54 -5.97 4.19
CA THR A 54 -11.28 -5.22 4.30
C THR A 54 -11.01 -4.49 2.98
N PRO A 55 -11.81 -3.47 2.60
CA PRO A 55 -11.59 -2.74 1.36
C PRO A 55 -10.22 -2.04 1.39
N PHE A 56 -9.59 -1.93 0.22
CA PHE A 56 -8.43 -1.07 0.07
C PHE A 56 -8.80 0.38 0.34
N MET A 57 -7.88 1.12 0.95
CA MET A 57 -8.04 2.56 1.20
C MET A 57 -8.36 3.30 -0.10
N GLY A 58 -9.35 4.20 -0.05
CA GLY A 58 -9.66 5.05 -1.18
C GLY A 58 -8.50 5.98 -1.53
N SER A 59 -8.28 6.27 -2.82
CA SER A 59 -7.13 7.08 -3.27
C SER A 59 -7.01 8.44 -2.58
N ARG A 60 -8.15 9.07 -2.23
CA ARG A 60 -8.18 10.34 -1.48
C ARG A 60 -7.65 10.18 -0.05
N GLU A 61 -8.05 9.12 0.62
CA GLU A 61 -7.65 8.84 1.99
C GLU A 61 -6.17 8.41 2.07
N ALA A 62 -5.73 7.57 1.13
CA ALA A 62 -4.32 7.21 0.98
C ALA A 62 -3.43 8.43 0.77
N LYS A 63 -3.87 9.40 -0.06
CA LYS A 63 -3.16 10.68 -0.25
C LYS A 63 -3.11 11.50 1.03
N ARG A 64 -4.21 11.58 1.77
CA ARG A 64 -4.28 12.31 3.05
C ARG A 64 -3.29 11.75 4.07
N LEU A 65 -3.29 10.43 4.27
CA LEU A 65 -2.36 9.77 5.18
C LEU A 65 -0.89 9.96 4.75
N ARG A 66 -0.60 9.84 3.46
CA ARG A 66 0.75 10.09 2.93
C ARG A 66 1.20 11.52 3.24
N ASN A 67 0.36 12.51 2.95
CA ASN A 67 0.70 13.91 3.20
C ASN A 67 0.88 14.19 4.69
N ALA A 68 0.05 13.62 5.56
CA ALA A 68 0.20 13.74 7.01
C ALA A 68 1.54 13.17 7.51
N LYS A 69 1.98 12.01 6.98
CA LYS A 69 3.28 11.42 7.29
C LYS A 69 4.45 12.31 6.86
N ILE A 70 4.35 12.92 5.68
CA ILE A 70 5.39 13.84 5.17
C ILE A 70 5.47 15.09 6.06
N ALA A 71 4.32 15.72 6.37
CA ALA A 71 4.29 16.89 7.25
C ALA A 71 4.86 16.60 8.65
N ALA A 72 4.57 15.42 9.21
CA ALA A 72 5.15 15.01 10.50
C ALA A 72 6.67 14.78 10.43
N ALA A 73 7.18 14.29 9.30
CA ALA A 73 8.62 14.15 9.08
C ALA A 73 9.33 15.50 8.91
N GLU A 74 8.71 16.44 8.20
CA GLU A 74 9.20 17.81 8.01
C GLU A 74 9.30 18.57 9.35
N GLN A 75 8.31 18.42 10.24
CA GLN A 75 8.37 19.00 11.59
C GLN A 75 9.54 18.45 12.42
N ARG A 76 9.89 17.17 12.23
CA ARG A 76 10.99 16.52 12.96
C ARG A 76 12.36 16.99 12.48
N LEU A 77 12.50 17.25 11.18
CA LEU A 77 13.72 17.79 10.58
C LEU A 77 13.92 19.28 10.90
N ALA A 78 12.83 20.06 10.97
CA ALA A 78 12.89 21.47 11.34
C ALA A 78 13.30 21.68 12.81
N GLY A 79 13.06 20.70 13.69
CA GLY A 79 13.42 20.76 15.11
C GLY A 79 14.88 20.43 15.44
N THR A 80 15.66 19.87 14.50
CA THR A 80 17.05 19.43 14.76
C THR A 80 18.12 20.35 14.16
N GLY A 81 17.73 21.54 13.69
CA GLY A 81 18.59 22.38 12.83
C GLY A 81 19.12 23.69 13.43
N THR A 82 19.00 23.97 14.73
CA THR A 82 19.36 25.30 15.27
C THR A 82 20.39 25.36 16.41
N ASP A 83 20.83 24.26 17.01
CA ASP A 83 21.66 24.34 18.24
C ASP A 83 23.06 23.71 18.11
N ALA A 84 23.84 24.04 17.08
CA ALA A 84 25.26 23.66 17.03
C ALA A 84 26.15 24.70 16.35
N VAL A 85 26.00 25.97 16.74
CA VAL A 85 27.05 26.98 16.59
C VAL A 85 27.22 27.67 17.95
N THR A 86 27.96 27.02 18.83
CA THR A 86 28.55 27.64 20.02
C THR A 86 30.00 27.16 20.00
N ASP A 87 30.86 27.95 19.36
CA ASP A 87 31.83 28.79 20.07
C ASP A 87 32.75 27.93 20.95
N ILE A 88 33.84 27.45 20.34
CA ILE A 88 35.02 27.04 21.09
C ILE A 88 36.12 27.98 20.59
N GLY A 89 36.38 29.00 21.41
CA GLY A 89 37.47 29.95 21.25
C GLY A 89 38.85 29.34 21.36
#